data_AF-A0A0S4N8H9-F1
#
_entry.id   AF-A0A0S4N8H9-F1
#
_cell.length_a   1.000
_cell.length_b   1.000
_cell.length_c   1.000
_cell.angle_alpha   90.00
_cell.angle_beta   90.00
_cell.angle_gamma   90.00
#
_symmetry.space_group_name_H-M   'P 1'
#
loop_
_entity.id
_entity.type
_entity.pdbx_description
1 polymer ?
#
loop_
_entity_poly.entity_id
_entity_poly.type
_entity_poly.pdbx_seq_one_letter_code
_entity_poly.pdbx_strand_id
1 'polypeptide(L)'
;MVGLIGIAVIVLIVIFSIFYGYGLFLKRENIGNLSGSRAKCTICGKTFEKEEMVERAIGIEKLYYFCGECINALHIDYLNKKTNKG
;
A
#
# COMPACT_ATOMS: atom_id res chain seq x y z
N MET A 1 6.01 2.09 -50.06
CA MET A 1 5.63 3.02 -48.97
C MET A 1 4.56 2.47 -48.05
N VAL A 2 3.51 1.79 -48.56
CA VAL A 2 2.41 1.25 -47.73
C VAL A 2 2.85 0.17 -46.71
N GLY A 3 3.84 -0.66 -47.05
CA GLY A 3 4.34 -1.71 -46.13
C GLY A 3 5.06 -1.18 -44.89
N LEU A 4 5.82 -0.09 -45.01
CA LEU A 4 6.53 0.54 -43.88
C LEU A 4 5.55 1.17 -42.89
N ILE A 5 4.46 1.74 -43.40
CA ILE A 5 3.40 2.33 -42.58
C ILE A 5 2.70 1.23 -41.78
N GLY A 6 2.42 0.08 -42.39
CA GLY A 6 1.85 -1.08 -41.70
C GLY A 6 2.74 -1.58 -40.55
N ILE A 7 4.05 -1.69 -40.79
CA ILE A 7 5.01 -2.10 -39.76
C ILE A 7 5.04 -1.08 -38.61
N ALA A 8 5.04 0.22 -38.91
CA ALA A 8 5.03 1.27 -37.89
C ALA A 8 3.79 1.21 -36.98
N VAL A 9 2.60 0.95 -37.55
CA VAL A 9 1.35 0.83 -36.78
C VAL A 9 1.39 -0.38 -35.85
N ILE A 10 1.91 -1.52 -36.32
CA ILE A 10 2.03 -2.74 -35.50
C ILE A 10 2.97 -2.50 -34.31
N VAL A 11 4.10 -1.84 -34.54
CA VAL A 11 5.06 -1.51 -33.47
C VAL A 11 4.41 -0.60 -32.41
N LEU A 12 3.63 0.40 -32.82
CA LEU A 12 2.92 1.27 -31.88
C LEU A 12 1.89 0.51 -31.03
N ILE A 13 1.13 -0.41 -31.63
CA ILE A 13 0.15 -1.22 -30.90
C ILE A 13 0.84 -2.11 -29.84
N VAL A 14 1.99 -2.69 -30.18
CA VAL A 14 2.78 -3.50 -29.23
C VAL A 14 3.29 -2.64 -28.08
N ILE A 15 3.85 -1.46 -28.37
CA ILE A 15 4.31 -0.52 -27.34
C ILE A 15 3.15 -0.10 -26.43
N PHE A 16 2.01 0.27 -26.99
CA PHE A 16 0.83 0.63 -26.19
C PHE A 16 0.35 -0.53 -25.31
N SER A 17 0.30 -1.74 -25.84
CA SER A 17 -0.09 -2.93 -25.08
C SER A 17 0.88 -3.22 -23.93
N ILE A 18 2.19 -3.01 -24.17
CA ILE A 18 3.22 -3.07 -23.14
C ILE A 18 2.96 -2.00 -22.09
N PHE A 19 2.84 -0.71 -22.45
CA PHE A 19 2.60 0.37 -21.48
C PHE A 19 1.33 0.18 -20.64
N TYR A 20 0.19 -0.18 -21.26
CA TYR A 20 -1.05 -0.46 -20.55
C TYR A 20 -0.97 -1.75 -19.71
N GLY A 21 -0.30 -2.78 -20.22
CA GLY A 21 -0.02 -4.02 -19.49
C GLY A 21 0.87 -3.78 -18.27
N TYR A 22 1.93 -2.98 -18.42
CA TYR A 22 2.81 -2.54 -17.33
C TYR A 22 2.04 -1.77 -16.26
N GLY A 23 1.06 -0.94 -16.63
CA GLY A 23 0.17 -0.27 -15.68
C GLY A 23 -0.65 -1.25 -14.81
N LEU A 24 -1.11 -2.37 -15.38
CA LEU A 24 -1.76 -3.45 -14.63
C LEU A 24 -0.77 -4.24 -13.78
N PHE A 25 0.47 -4.43 -14.23
CA PHE A 25 1.54 -5.07 -13.45
C PHE A 25 2.02 -4.22 -12.27
N LEU A 26 2.12 -2.90 -12.41
CA LEU A 26 2.40 -1.99 -11.29
C LEU A 26 1.24 -1.93 -10.28
N LYS A 27 -0.01 -2.08 -10.74
CA LYS A 27 -1.16 -2.28 -9.83
C LYS A 27 -1.06 -3.63 -9.10
N ARG A 28 -0.47 -4.64 -9.75
CA ARG A 28 -0.21 -5.96 -9.17
C ARG A 28 1.04 -6.00 -8.30
N GLU A 29 1.99 -5.07 -8.38
CA GLU A 29 3.08 -4.89 -7.40
C GLU A 29 2.55 -4.49 -6.02
N ASN A 30 1.46 -3.72 -5.94
CA ASN A 30 0.75 -3.48 -4.67
C ASN A 30 -0.01 -4.70 -4.14
N ILE A 31 -0.35 -5.67 -5.01
CA ILE A 31 -1.08 -6.90 -4.65
C ILE A 31 -0.10 -8.08 -4.47
N GLY A 32 1.09 -7.99 -5.06
CA GLY A 32 2.23 -8.89 -4.93
C GLY A 32 3.08 -8.58 -3.70
N ASN A 33 2.45 -8.14 -2.62
CA ASN A 33 2.93 -8.32 -1.25
C ASN A 33 2.97 -9.83 -0.90
N LEU A 34 3.69 -10.59 -1.73
CA LEU A 34 4.10 -11.94 -1.43
C LEU A 34 5.30 -11.86 -0.49
N SER A 35 5.02 -11.53 0.77
CA SER A 35 5.61 -12.20 1.91
C SER A 35 4.82 -11.75 3.13
N GLY A 36 3.99 -12.65 3.70
CA GLY A 36 3.05 -12.38 4.80
C GLY A 36 3.67 -11.93 6.12
N SER A 37 4.90 -11.43 6.09
CA SER A 37 5.68 -10.94 7.22
C SER A 37 5.66 -9.43 7.35
N ARG A 38 5.35 -8.63 6.31
CA ARG A 38 5.45 -7.16 6.40
C ARG A 38 4.11 -6.44 6.26
N ALA A 39 3.88 -5.44 7.11
CA ALA A 39 2.68 -4.61 7.12
C ALA A 39 3.02 -3.11 7.21
N LYS A 40 2.13 -2.28 6.67
CA LYS A 40 2.27 -0.82 6.66
C LYS A 40 1.58 -0.20 7.86
N CYS A 41 2.28 0.66 8.59
CA CYS A 41 1.68 1.45 9.66
C CYS A 41 0.66 2.43 9.10
N THR A 42 -0.55 2.42 9.68
CA THR A 42 -1.66 3.27 9.26
C THR A 42 -1.39 4.77 9.50
N ILE A 43 -0.57 5.10 10.50
CA ILE A 43 -0.33 6.49 10.93
C ILE A 43 0.88 7.08 10.19
N CYS A 44 2.05 6.46 10.32
CA CYS A 44 3.30 7.00 9.76
C CYS A 44 3.60 6.50 8.35
N GLY A 45 2.87 5.50 7.84
CA GLY A 45 3.05 4.96 6.50
C GLY A 45 4.32 4.14 6.26
N LYS A 46 5.16 3.93 7.28
CA LYS A 46 6.34 3.05 7.20
C LYS A 46 5.93 1.57 7.20
N THR A 47 6.74 0.74 6.55
CA THR A 47 6.55 -0.72 6.50
C THR A 47 7.44 -1.39 7.54
N PHE A 48 6.88 -2.31 8.32
CA PHE A 48 7.56 -3.06 9.37
C PHE A 48 7.26 -4.55 9.24
N GLU A 49 7.99 -5.38 10.00
CA GLU A 49 7.60 -6.78 10.21
C GLU A 49 6.31 -6.83 11.06
N LYS A 50 5.34 -7.64 10.66
CA LYS A 50 4.00 -7.78 11.23
C LYS A 50 4.07 -8.22 12.69
N GLU A 51 5.07 -9.02 13.05
CA GLU A 51 5.34 -9.46 14.42
C GLU A 51 5.68 -8.29 15.37
N GLU A 52 6.25 -7.21 14.83
CA GLU A 52 6.59 -6.00 15.59
C GLU A 52 5.44 -4.96 15.59
N MET A 53 4.32 -5.28 14.93
CA MET A 53 3.19 -4.37 14.77
C MET A 53 2.01 -4.73 15.67
N VAL A 54 1.31 -3.71 16.13
CA VAL A 54 0.05 -3.87 16.84
C VAL A 54 -1.09 -3.90 15.84
N GLU A 55 -1.85 -5.00 15.82
CA GLU A 55 -3.05 -5.13 15.01
C GLU A 55 -4.31 -4.70 15.77
N ARG A 56 -5.23 -4.02 15.06
CA ARG A 56 -6.53 -3.64 15.62
C ARG A 56 -7.62 -3.77 14.56
N ALA A 57 -8.64 -4.57 14.86
CA ALA A 57 -9.86 -4.63 14.08
C ALA A 57 -10.78 -3.44 14.41
N ILE A 58 -11.30 -2.78 13.37
CA ILE A 58 -12.33 -1.75 13.47
C ILE A 58 -13.51 -2.19 12.60
N GLY A 59 -14.56 -2.68 13.25
CA GLY A 59 -15.72 -3.28 12.57
C GLY A 59 -15.43 -4.70 12.07
N ILE A 60 -16.19 -5.12 11.06
CA ILE A 60 -16.21 -6.51 10.58
C ILE A 60 -15.13 -6.75 9.50
N GLU A 61 -14.67 -5.68 8.83
CA GLU A 61 -13.90 -5.82 7.57
C GLU A 61 -12.55 -5.10 7.57
N LYS A 62 -12.27 -4.21 8.54
CA LYS A 62 -11.05 -3.40 8.52
C LYS A 62 -10.10 -3.78 9.63
N LEU A 63 -8.93 -4.26 9.23
CA LEU A 63 -7.83 -4.57 10.12
C LEU A 63 -6.71 -3.55 9.89
N TYR A 64 -6.35 -2.84 10.94
CA TYR A 64 -5.35 -1.79 10.92
C TYR A 64 -4.09 -2.25 11.65
N TYR A 65 -2.92 -1.87 11.12
CA TYR A 65 -1.62 -2.14 11.73
C TYR A 65 -0.96 -0.84 12.18
N PHE A 66 -0.34 -0.87 13.35
CA PHE A 66 0.31 0.28 13.99
C PHE A 66 1.73 -0.04 14.43
N CYS A 67 2.63 0.92 14.26
CA CYS A 67 4.00 0.87 14.74
C CYS A 67 4.06 1.15 16.25
N GLY A 68 5.07 0.63 16.95
CA GLY A 68 5.28 0.83 18.40
C GLY A 68 5.36 2.31 18.81
N GLU A 69 6.10 3.13 18.06
CA GLU A 69 6.20 4.58 18.32
C GLU A 69 4.83 5.27 18.19
N CYS A 70 4.10 4.89 17.15
CA CYS A 70 2.82 5.47 16.77
C CYS A 70 1.72 5.15 17.81
N ILE A 71 1.69 3.90 18.27
CA ILE A 71 0.70 3.46 19.28
C ILE A 71 1.01 4.08 20.64
N ASN A 72 2.29 4.26 20.97
CA ASN A 72 2.69 4.92 22.20
C ASN A 72 2.28 6.41 22.21
N ALA A 73 2.51 7.12 21.10
CA ALA A 73 2.06 8.51 20.95
C ALA A 73 0.54 8.64 21.15
N LEU A 74 -0.24 7.75 20.51
CA LEU A 74 -1.70 7.71 20.71
C LEU A 74 -2.11 7.42 22.16
N HIS A 75 -1.38 6.56 22.86
CA HIS A 75 -1.67 6.25 24.26
C HIS A 75 -1.46 7.46 25.16
N ILE A 76 -0.36 8.19 24.95
CA ILE A 76 -0.05 9.44 25.67
C ILE A 76 -1.14 10.49 25.39
N ASP A 77 -1.53 10.67 24.13
CA ASP A 77 -2.60 11.60 23.74
C ASP A 77 -3.94 11.25 24.43
N TYR A 78 -4.25 9.95 24.54
CA TYR A 78 -5.45 9.49 25.24
C TYR A 78 -5.41 9.80 26.74
N LEU A 79 -4.27 9.57 27.40
CA LEU A 79 -4.09 9.88 28.82
C LEU A 79 -4.23 11.38 29.07
N ASN A 80 -3.58 12.21 28.26
CA ASN A 80 -3.68 13.67 28.34
C ASN A 80 -5.13 14.15 28.12
N LYS A 81 -5.87 13.53 27.21
CA LYS A 81 -7.29 13.85 27.00
C LYS A 81 -8.16 13.47 28.19
N LYS A 82 -7.83 12.40 28.90
CA LYS A 82 -8.57 11.95 30.09
C LYS A 82 -8.30 12.86 31.29
N THR A 83 -7.05 13.30 31.49
CA THR A 83 -6.68 14.20 32.60
C THR A 83 -7.24 15.61 32.43
N ASN A 84 -7.35 16.13 31.20
CA ASN A 84 -7.97 17.44 30.94
C ASN A 84 -9.51 17.44 31.08
N LYS A 85 -10.13 16.29 31.36
CA LYS A 85 -11.58 16.14 31.50
C LYS A 85 -12.03 15.78 32.93
N GLY A 86 -11.10 15.59 33.86
CA GLY A 86 -11.36 15.39 35.29
C GLY A 86 -11.05 16.66 36.06
#